data_AF-A0A194XJG5-F1
#
_entry.id   AF-A0A194XJG5-F1
#
_cell.length_a   1.000
_cell.length_b   1.000
_cell.length_c   1.000
_cell.angle_alpha   90.00
_cell.angle_beta   90.00
_cell.angle_gamma   90.00
#
_symmetry.space_group_name_H-M   'P 1'
#
loop_
_entity.id
_entity.type
_entity.pdbx_description
1 polymer ?
#
loop_
_entity_poly.entity_id
_entity_poly.type
_entity_poly.pdbx_seq_one_letter_code
_entity_poly.pdbx_strand_id
1 'polypeptide(L)'
;MAGRSELDERTWHIPFEPILDFSLFCNSTDLTGITIGVPRNCFDSNTAPAPIMASFESALTVLRSVGAKVVDNANFTAVEDFKKLNQ
;
A
#
# COMPACT_ATOMS: atom_id res chain seq x y z
N MET A 1 -16.45 7.88 -6.33
CA MET A 1 -17.03 7.32 -5.08
C MET A 1 -17.04 5.80 -5.22
N ALA A 2 -16.91 5.05 -4.13
CA ALA A 2 -17.04 3.59 -4.18
C ALA A 2 -18.51 3.21 -4.42
N GLY A 3 -18.75 2.18 -5.24
CA GLY A 3 -20.10 1.70 -5.55
C GLY A 3 -20.15 0.92 -6.85
N ARG A 4 -21.28 0.23 -7.05
CA ARG A 4 -21.58 -0.48 -8.30
C ARG A 4 -21.93 0.53 -9.40
N SER A 5 -21.48 0.26 -10.62
CA SER A 5 -21.82 0.99 -11.83
C SER A 5 -22.43 0.04 -12.86
N GLU A 6 -23.58 0.39 -13.44
CA GLU A 6 -24.21 -0.39 -14.53
C GLU A 6 -23.36 -0.41 -15.80
N LEU A 7 -22.47 0.57 -15.97
CA LEU A 7 -21.58 0.70 -17.14
C LEU A 7 -20.23 -0.01 -16.95
N ASP A 8 -19.97 -0.58 -15.78
CA ASP A 8 -18.72 -1.28 -15.47
C ASP A 8 -18.98 -2.61 -14.76
N GLU A 9 -18.98 -3.68 -15.55
CA GLU A 9 -19.19 -5.07 -15.08
C GLU A 9 -18.17 -5.51 -14.03
N ARG A 10 -16.97 -4.91 -13.98
CA ARG A 10 -15.96 -5.24 -12.95
C ARG A 10 -16.41 -4.86 -11.55
N THR A 11 -17.32 -3.90 -11.43
CA THR A 11 -17.87 -3.46 -10.14
C THR A 11 -18.99 -4.35 -9.62
N TRP A 12 -19.56 -5.22 -10.45
CA TRP A 12 -20.78 -5.96 -10.12
C TRP A 12 -20.57 -7.07 -9.10
N HIS A 13 -19.34 -7.57 -8.98
CA HIS A 13 -18.98 -8.69 -8.11
C HIS A 13 -18.29 -8.26 -6.81
N ILE A 14 -18.14 -6.95 -6.58
CA ILE A 14 -17.58 -6.46 -5.32
C ILE A 14 -18.67 -6.56 -4.25
N PRO A 15 -18.41 -7.19 -3.09
CA PRO A 15 -19.42 -7.46 -2.07
C PRO A 15 -19.73 -6.19 -1.25
N PHE A 16 -20.37 -5.20 -1.88
CA PHE A 16 -20.68 -3.88 -1.31
C PHE A 16 -22.06 -3.80 -0.65
N GLU A 17 -22.58 -4.87 -0.06
CA GLU A 17 -23.89 -4.84 0.61
C GLU A 17 -23.75 -4.99 2.14
N PRO A 18 -23.86 -3.89 2.92
CA PRO A 18 -24.02 -2.49 2.50
C PRO A 18 -22.69 -1.82 2.06
N ILE A 19 -22.78 -0.68 1.36
CA ILE A 19 -21.60 0.16 1.10
C ILE A 19 -21.11 0.67 2.46
N LEU A 20 -19.87 0.32 2.79
CA LEU A 20 -19.27 0.69 4.07
C LEU A 20 -19.01 2.21 4.14
N ASP A 21 -19.34 2.81 5.28
CA ASP A 21 -18.82 4.12 5.63
C ASP A 21 -17.37 3.96 6.10
N PHE A 22 -16.43 4.32 5.21
CA PHE A 22 -15.01 4.20 5.48
C PHE A 22 -14.51 5.09 6.63
N SER A 23 -15.25 6.15 6.97
CA SER A 23 -14.87 7.05 8.08
C SER A 23 -14.95 6.35 9.44
N LEU A 24 -15.78 5.31 9.57
CA LEU A 24 -15.90 4.51 10.79
C LEU A 24 -14.60 3.75 11.15
N PHE A 25 -13.72 3.54 10.17
CA PHE A 25 -12.43 2.89 10.37
C PHE A 25 -11.31 3.88 10.75
N CYS A 26 -11.55 5.19 10.67
CA CYS A 26 -10.62 6.23 11.13
C CYS A 26 -10.72 6.46 12.65
N ASN A 27 -10.75 5.38 13.43
CA ASN A 27 -11.03 5.42 14.86
C ASN A 27 -9.79 5.27 15.76
N SER A 28 -8.63 4.91 15.18
CA SER A 28 -7.40 4.67 15.91
C SER A 28 -6.18 4.92 15.02
N THR A 29 -5.05 5.19 15.67
CA THR A 29 -3.71 5.23 15.06
C THR A 29 -2.85 4.03 15.44
N ASP A 30 -3.37 3.12 16.26
CA ASP A 30 -2.69 1.86 16.63
C ASP A 30 -2.72 0.89 15.45
N LEU A 31 -1.54 0.46 15.02
CA LEU A 31 -1.33 -0.49 13.93
C LEU A 31 -0.87 -1.87 14.43
N THR A 32 -1.05 -2.15 15.73
CA THR A 32 -0.76 -3.46 16.30
C THR A 32 -1.51 -4.56 15.55
N GLY A 33 -0.79 -5.61 15.14
CA GLY A 33 -1.34 -6.72 14.36
C GLY A 33 -1.33 -6.49 12.85
N ILE A 34 -1.07 -5.27 12.37
CA ILE A 34 -0.89 -4.97 10.94
C ILE A 34 0.54 -5.31 10.51
N THR A 35 0.68 -5.99 9.38
CA THR A 35 1.97 -6.27 8.75
C THR A 35 2.08 -5.55 7.41
N ILE A 36 3.15 -4.79 7.21
CA ILE A 36 3.42 -4.00 6.01
C ILE A 36 4.67 -4.58 5.33
N GLY A 37 4.52 -5.07 4.10
CA GLY A 37 5.63 -5.56 3.29
C GLY A 37 6.23 -4.46 2.43
N VAL A 38 7.57 -4.34 2.41
CA VAL A 38 8.28 -3.38 1.56
C VAL A 38 8.98 -4.11 0.40
N PRO A 39 8.50 -3.95 -0.84
CA PRO A 39 9.08 -4.59 -2.02
C PRO A 39 10.30 -3.79 -2.50
N ARG A 40 11.43 -3.95 -1.81
CA ARG A 40 12.70 -3.23 -2.10
C ARG A 40 13.22 -3.45 -3.51
N ASN A 41 12.81 -4.52 -4.19
CA ASN A 41 13.17 -4.81 -5.57
C ASN A 41 12.45 -3.93 -6.61
N CYS A 42 11.35 -3.27 -6.24
CA CYS A 42 10.55 -2.42 -7.13
C CYS A 42 11.14 -1.03 -7.38
N PHE A 43 11.94 -0.52 -6.45
CA PHE A 43 12.53 0.81 -6.54
C PHE A 43 14.00 0.75 -6.16
N ASP A 44 14.85 1.40 -6.95
CA ASP A 44 16.28 1.42 -6.67
C ASP A 44 16.62 2.64 -5.81
N SER A 45 17.09 2.38 -4.59
CA SER A 45 17.50 3.42 -3.65
C SER A 45 18.67 4.28 -4.15
N ASN A 46 19.43 3.80 -5.15
CA ASN A 46 20.56 4.54 -5.74
C ASN A 46 20.11 5.51 -6.84
N THR A 47 18.94 5.29 -7.45
CA THR A 47 18.41 6.17 -8.49
C THR A 47 17.31 7.11 -7.97
N ALA A 48 16.63 6.72 -6.88
CA ALA A 48 15.67 7.57 -6.22
C ALA A 48 16.36 8.80 -5.59
N PRO A 49 15.81 10.02 -5.73
CA PRO A 49 16.32 11.20 -5.05
C PRO A 49 16.44 10.97 -3.54
N ALA A 50 17.61 11.26 -2.96
CA ALA A 50 17.90 11.03 -1.55
C ALA A 50 16.83 11.57 -0.57
N PRO A 51 16.22 12.76 -0.78
CA PRO A 51 15.15 13.25 0.10
C PRO A 51 13.90 12.36 0.11
N ILE A 52 13.57 11.74 -1.02
CA ILE A 52 12.41 10.84 -1.14
C ILE A 52 12.67 9.56 -0.34
N MET A 53 13.86 8.97 -0.50
CA MET A 53 14.25 7.78 0.25
C MET A 53 14.31 8.03 1.76
N ALA A 54 14.88 9.16 2.18
CA ALA A 54 14.92 9.54 3.59
C ALA A 54 13.51 9.71 4.18
N SER A 55 12.59 10.35 3.44
CA SER A 55 11.20 10.53 3.87
C SER A 55 10.46 9.19 3.98
N PHE A 56 10.70 8.27 3.04
CA PHE A 56 10.13 6.94 3.05
C PHE A 56 10.58 6.12 4.28
N GLU A 57 11.88 6.09 4.58
CA GLU A 57 12.39 5.39 5.77
C GLU A 57 11.89 6.01 7.08
N SER A 58 11.76 7.34 7.13
CA SER A 58 11.16 8.04 8.27
C SER A 58 9.71 7.61 8.48
N ALA A 59 8.92 7.53 7.40
CA ALA A 59 7.54 7.06 7.48
C ALA A 59 7.44 5.61 7.99
N LEU A 60 8.31 4.71 7.53
CA LEU A 60 8.35 3.33 8.04
C LEU A 60 8.71 3.29 9.53
N THR A 61 9.56 4.19 10.00
CA THR A 61 9.89 4.31 11.43
C THR A 61 8.68 4.71 12.25
N VAL A 62 7.89 5.69 11.77
CA VAL A 62 6.63 6.10 12.41
C VAL A 62 5.62 4.96 12.43
N LEU A 63 5.46 4.22 11.33
CA LEU A 63 4.54 3.08 11.26
C LEU A 63 4.94 1.98 12.27
N ARG A 64 6.24 1.68 12.39
CA ARG A 64 6.75 0.75 13.41
C ARG A 64 6.48 1.26 14.82
N SER A 65 6.61 2.56 15.08
CA SER A 65 6.44 3.13 16.42
C SER A 65 5.01 3.06 16.93
N VAL A 66 4.02 2.93 16.04
CA VAL A 66 2.60 2.75 16.39
C VAL A 66 2.16 1.28 16.31
N GLY A 67 3.08 0.32 16.26
CA GLY A 67 2.79 -1.11 16.40
C GLY A 67 2.74 -1.92 15.09
N ALA A 68 2.94 -1.29 13.93
CA ALA A 68 2.98 -2.04 12.67
C ALA A 68 4.24 -2.90 12.58
N LYS A 69 4.10 -4.15 12.11
CA LYS A 69 5.22 -5.00 11.74
C LYS A 69 5.64 -4.70 10.30
N VAL A 70 6.78 -4.04 10.11
CA VAL A 70 7.34 -3.81 8.77
C VAL A 70 8.28 -4.96 8.39
N VAL A 71 8.02 -5.59 7.25
CA VAL A 71 8.84 -6.66 6.68
C VAL A 71 9.55 -6.12 5.44
N ASP A 72 10.84 -5.89 5.58
CA ASP A 72 11.71 -5.54 4.46
C ASP A 72 11.92 -6.73 3.52
N ASN A 73 12.22 -6.44 2.26
CA ASN A 73 12.42 -7.44 1.20
C ASN A 73 11.21 -8.36 0.98
N ALA A 74 10.00 -7.84 1.17
CA ALA A 74 8.76 -8.49 0.72
C ALA A 74 8.67 -8.38 -0.81
N ASN A 75 9.57 -9.08 -1.50
CA ASN A 75 9.85 -8.88 -2.91
C ASN A 75 8.63 -9.11 -3.77
N PHE A 76 8.40 -8.19 -4.69
CA PHE A 76 7.35 -8.32 -5.70
C PHE A 76 7.82 -9.25 -6.81
N THR A 77 7.12 -10.36 -7.03
CA THR A 77 7.55 -11.43 -7.94
C THR A 77 7.50 -11.02 -9.41
N ALA A 78 6.53 -10.20 -9.80
CA ALA A 78 6.36 -9.70 -11.17
C ALA A 78 7.10 -8.37 -11.43
N VAL A 79 8.18 -8.10 -10.69
CA VAL A 79 8.90 -6.83 -10.76
C VAL A 79 9.44 -6.50 -12.15
N GLU A 80 9.90 -7.50 -12.88
CA GLU A 80 10.46 -7.31 -14.22
C GLU A 80 9.39 -6.89 -15.23
N ASP A 81 8.19 -7.47 -15.15
CA ASP A 81 7.08 -7.07 -16.02
C ASP A 81 6.54 -5.68 -15.65
N PHE A 82 6.49 -5.38 -14.35
CA PHE A 82 6.12 -4.04 -13.88
C PHE A 82 7.08 -2.96 -14.39
N LYS A 83 8.40 -3.20 -14.36
CA LYS A 83 9.40 -2.24 -14.84
C LYS A 83 9.28 -1.95 -16.34
N LYS A 84 8.79 -2.91 -17.14
CA LYS A 84 8.56 -2.72 -18.58
C LYS A 84 7.39 -1.78 -18.89
N LEU A 85 6.44 -1.60 -17.97
CA LEU A 85 5.29 -0.69 -18.15
C LEU A 85 5.69 0.80 -18.14
N ASN A 86 6.89 1.12 -17.64
CA ASN A 86 7.43 2.48 -17.59
C ASN A 86 8.41 2.79 -18.75
N GLN A 87 8.54 1.88 -19.73
CA GLN A 87 9.33 2.08 -20.96
C GLN A 87 8.41 2.43 -22.13
#